data_AF-A0A368VED6-F1
#
_entry.id   AF-A0A368VED6-F1
#
_cell.length_a   1.000
_cell.length_b   1.000
_cell.length_c   1.000
_cell.angle_alpha   90.00
_cell.angle_beta   90.00
_cell.angle_gamma   90.00
#
_symmetry.space_group_name_H-M   'P 1'
#
loop_
_entity.id
_entity.type
_entity.pdbx_description
1 polymer ?
#
loop_
_entity_poly.entity_id
_entity_poly.type
_entity_poly.pdbx_seq_one_letter_code
_entity_poly.pdbx_strand_id
1 'polypeptide(L)'
;MGHNDDRELVPLKSDFDVVWRGFRRSQVQFYIQQTDNELRMLTEDRDSALSQVADLNAELEQAREEIASLRRQLDEVCRTPIDEAALSDRLRRMVRLANDEAEEILTSARATAEHEWSRSEQAASELRSRYERLVAEADEWRQQCEVQRREALEQTRQEIERMSRESEQQRRKLDLEAEQRRNQVEEDFESSMAERRREAMRVLAERDRASREEAERRVREAAAEAERRTVRATQQVETMREIRRTVAEQVRSAQHALTEAEPLLAASVAGTETEGADEYVAANVRQGQKRSNGSEAQVEVPRQRESDSDDDPVQSDGSESPAQEATAGSS
;
A
#
# COMPACT_ATOMS: atom_id res chain seq x y z
N MET A 1 38.00 66.54 -43.50
CA MET A 1 36.98 66.39 -44.57
C MET A 1 37.60 66.93 -45.83
N GLY A 2 38.46 66.13 -46.46
CA GLY A 2 39.01 66.40 -47.78
C GLY A 2 38.04 65.83 -48.79
N HIS A 3 37.47 66.70 -49.61
CA HIS A 3 36.60 66.33 -50.73
C HIS A 3 36.88 67.26 -51.88
N ASN A 4 36.95 66.64 -53.06
CA ASN A 4 37.06 67.21 -54.40
C ASN A 4 38.52 67.49 -54.76
N ASP A 5 39.32 66.44 -54.98
CA ASP A 5 39.20 65.48 -56.11
C ASP A 5 39.11 66.21 -57.46
N ASP A 6 40.03 65.82 -58.33
CA ASP A 6 40.00 66.09 -59.77
C ASP A 6 40.15 67.56 -60.16
N ARG A 7 41.29 68.17 -59.79
CA ARG A 7 41.93 69.10 -60.74
C ARG A 7 42.38 68.28 -61.93
N GLU A 8 41.41 68.08 -62.82
CA GLU A 8 41.54 67.57 -64.17
C GLU A 8 42.67 68.38 -64.82
N LEU A 9 43.91 67.88 -64.68
CA LEU A 9 45.03 68.33 -65.47
C LEU A 9 44.64 67.96 -66.89
N VAL A 10 43.99 68.90 -67.59
CA VAL A 10 43.63 68.78 -68.99
C VAL A 10 44.88 68.26 -69.69
N PRO A 11 44.86 67.03 -70.27
CA PRO A 11 46.00 66.55 -71.00
C PRO A 11 46.14 67.47 -72.20
N LEU A 12 47.11 68.39 -72.16
CA LEU A 12 47.50 69.19 -73.31
C LEU A 12 48.00 68.18 -74.34
N LYS A 13 47.11 67.77 -75.27
CA LYS A 13 47.48 66.98 -76.45
C LYS A 13 48.57 67.76 -77.16
N SER A 14 49.81 67.36 -76.90
CA SER A 14 51.03 68.10 -77.22
C SER A 14 51.72 67.55 -78.46
N ASP A 15 50.96 66.87 -79.31
CA ASP A 15 51.42 66.38 -80.60
C ASP A 15 50.80 67.24 -81.71
N PHE A 16 51.64 68.03 -82.36
CA PHE A 16 51.27 68.80 -83.54
C PHE A 16 51.44 67.93 -84.80
N ASP A 17 50.52 68.03 -85.75
CA ASP A 17 50.63 67.30 -87.02
C ASP A 17 51.86 67.78 -87.81
N VAL A 18 52.74 66.84 -88.21
CA VAL A 18 53.98 67.12 -88.96
C VAL A 18 53.73 67.05 -90.46
N VAL A 19 54.12 68.11 -91.18
CA VAL A 19 54.11 68.21 -92.64
C VAL A 19 55.54 68.10 -93.16
N TRP A 20 55.72 67.78 -94.44
CA TRP A 20 57.00 67.48 -95.10
C TRP A 20 58.15 68.49 -94.84
N ARG A 21 57.83 69.69 -94.33
CA ARG A 21 58.73 70.54 -93.53
C ARG A 21 57.96 71.18 -92.36
N GLY A 22 58.11 70.64 -91.14
CA GLY A 22 57.68 71.28 -89.89
C GLY A 22 56.23 71.02 -89.46
N PHE A 23 55.82 71.64 -88.35
CA PHE A 23 54.46 71.50 -87.80
C PHE A 23 53.42 72.33 -88.56
N ARG A 24 52.16 71.89 -88.54
CA ARG A 24 51.05 72.63 -89.15
C ARG A 24 50.85 73.97 -88.43
N ARG A 25 51.21 75.06 -89.10
CA ARG A 25 51.19 76.43 -88.56
C ARG A 25 49.84 76.85 -87.97
N SER A 26 48.73 76.47 -88.60
CA SER A 26 47.38 76.80 -88.09
C SER A 26 47.06 76.09 -86.77
N GLN A 27 47.51 74.85 -86.59
CA GLN A 27 47.30 74.09 -85.35
C GLN A 27 48.13 74.67 -84.20
N VAL A 28 49.40 75.02 -84.46
CA VAL A 28 50.27 75.66 -83.46
C VAL A 28 49.72 77.02 -83.05
N GLN A 29 49.26 77.84 -84.01
CA GLN A 29 48.70 79.15 -83.71
C GLN A 29 47.40 79.06 -82.88
N PHE A 30 46.53 78.09 -83.20
CA PHE A 30 45.32 77.84 -82.41
C PHE A 30 45.65 77.41 -80.97
N TYR A 31 46.61 76.50 -80.80
CA TYR A 31 47.04 76.06 -79.47
C TYR A 31 47.65 77.19 -78.64
N ILE A 32 48.54 78.01 -79.21
CA ILE A 32 49.12 79.17 -78.50
C ILE A 32 48.01 80.15 -78.09
N GLN A 33 47.06 80.44 -78.97
CA GLN A 33 45.92 81.30 -78.64
C GLN A 33 45.07 80.70 -77.53
N GLN A 34 44.84 79.38 -77.54
CA GLN A 34 44.12 78.69 -76.47
C GLN A 34 44.89 78.78 -75.14
N THR A 35 46.19 78.51 -75.12
CA THR A 35 47.01 78.60 -73.90
C THR A 35 47.13 80.03 -73.38
N ASP A 36 47.21 81.04 -74.26
CA ASP A 36 47.21 82.44 -73.86
C ASP A 36 45.87 82.84 -73.23
N ASN A 37 44.75 82.33 -73.76
CA ASN A 37 43.43 82.54 -73.17
C ASN A 37 43.30 81.83 -71.81
N GLU A 38 43.80 80.60 -71.69
CA GLU A 38 43.82 79.85 -70.42
C GLU A 38 44.70 80.55 -69.37
N LEU A 39 45.89 81.04 -69.75
CA LEU A 39 46.76 81.81 -68.86
C LEU A 39 46.13 83.12 -68.42
N ARG A 40 45.39 83.81 -69.31
CA ARG A 40 44.63 85.00 -68.95
C ARG A 40 43.54 84.68 -67.93
N MET A 41 42.73 83.65 -68.16
CA MET A 41 41.71 83.24 -67.19
C MET A 41 42.33 82.83 -65.85
N LEU A 42 43.43 82.05 -65.85
CA LEU A 42 44.11 81.69 -64.60
C LEU A 42 44.73 82.89 -63.88
N THR A 43 45.18 83.90 -64.62
CA THR A 43 45.70 85.15 -64.02
C THR A 43 44.56 85.96 -63.41
N GLU A 44 43.43 86.08 -64.11
CA GLU A 44 42.22 86.72 -63.60
C GLU A 44 41.67 86.00 -62.37
N ASP A 45 41.61 84.67 -62.40
CA ASP A 45 41.19 83.83 -61.26
C ASP A 45 42.16 83.98 -60.07
N ARG A 46 43.47 83.99 -60.32
CA ARG A 46 44.48 84.21 -59.28
C ARG A 46 44.34 85.59 -58.67
N ASP A 47 44.20 86.62 -59.49
CA ASP A 47 44.12 88.00 -59.04
C ASP A 47 42.80 88.23 -58.28
N SER A 48 41.70 87.60 -58.71
CA SER A 48 40.42 87.55 -57.97
C SER A 48 40.56 86.86 -56.61
N ALA A 49 41.24 85.70 -56.55
CA ALA A 49 41.51 85.01 -55.29
C ALA A 49 42.40 85.82 -54.35
N LEU A 50 43.42 86.53 -54.89
CA LEU A 50 44.27 87.43 -54.09
C LEU A 50 43.48 88.61 -53.53
N SER A 51 42.53 89.17 -54.31
CA SER A 51 41.61 90.20 -53.81
C SER A 51 40.75 89.66 -52.68
N GLN A 52 40.12 88.49 -52.85
CA GLN A 52 39.29 87.87 -51.81
C GLN A 52 40.08 87.59 -50.52
N VAL A 53 41.33 87.14 -50.63
CA VAL A 53 42.21 86.94 -49.47
C VAL A 53 42.58 88.28 -48.81
N ALA A 54 42.78 89.34 -49.59
CA ALA A 54 43.02 90.68 -49.04
C ALA A 54 41.79 91.20 -48.28
N ASP A 55 40.60 91.05 -48.86
CA ASP A 55 39.33 91.48 -48.26
C ASP A 55 39.04 90.71 -46.96
N LEU A 56 39.16 89.38 -46.96
CA LEU A 56 38.98 88.56 -45.76
C LEU A 56 40.00 88.88 -44.66
N ASN A 57 41.23 89.23 -45.00
CA ASN A 57 42.21 89.68 -44.01
C ASN A 57 41.83 91.04 -43.42
N ALA A 58 41.30 91.96 -44.23
CA ALA A 58 40.80 93.24 -43.74
C ALA A 58 39.60 93.04 -42.78
N GLU A 59 38.66 92.16 -43.12
CA GLU A 59 37.54 91.80 -42.25
C GLU A 59 38.01 91.13 -40.94
N LEU A 60 39.03 90.25 -41.00
CA LEU A 60 39.60 89.63 -39.80
C LEU A 60 40.28 90.65 -38.88
N GLU A 61 41.03 91.60 -39.42
CA GLU A 61 41.64 92.65 -38.62
C GLU A 61 40.58 93.60 -38.02
N GLN A 62 39.55 93.96 -38.78
CA GLN A 62 38.42 94.72 -38.26
C GLN A 62 37.73 93.99 -37.10
N ALA A 63 37.41 92.70 -37.25
CA ALA A 63 36.80 91.91 -36.18
C ALA A 63 37.70 91.78 -34.95
N ARG A 64 39.03 91.70 -35.14
CA ARG A 64 40.00 91.67 -34.03
C ARG A 64 40.03 92.99 -33.28
N GLU A 65 40.00 94.13 -33.98
CA GLU A 65 39.93 95.46 -33.37
C GLU A 65 38.62 95.66 -32.60
N GLU A 66 37.49 95.22 -33.17
CA GLU A 66 36.18 95.25 -32.53
C GLU A 66 36.18 94.43 -31.24
N ILE A 67 36.67 93.18 -31.26
CA ILE A 67 36.81 92.33 -30.06
C ILE A 67 37.71 93.00 -29.02
N ALA A 68 38.83 93.59 -29.43
CA ALA A 68 39.73 94.28 -28.50
C ALA A 68 39.06 95.52 -27.88
N SER A 69 38.22 96.23 -28.63
CA SER A 69 37.45 97.37 -28.13
C SER A 69 36.35 96.94 -27.15
N LEU A 70 35.60 95.89 -27.46
CA LEU A 70 34.55 95.33 -26.61
C LEU A 70 35.13 94.77 -25.31
N ARG A 71 36.30 94.11 -25.38
CA ARG A 71 37.02 93.65 -24.17
C ARG A 71 37.45 94.82 -23.30
N ARG A 72 37.99 95.91 -23.87
CA ARG A 72 38.32 97.12 -23.12
C ARG A 72 37.10 97.77 -22.48
N GLN A 73 35.97 97.82 -23.19
CA GLN A 73 34.72 98.34 -22.65
C GLN A 73 34.19 97.46 -21.51
N LEU A 74 34.21 96.14 -21.67
CA LEU A 74 33.82 95.20 -20.62
C LEU A 74 34.72 95.34 -19.40
N ASP A 75 36.04 95.38 -19.59
CA ASP A 75 37.00 95.59 -18.51
C ASP A 75 36.76 96.93 -17.81
N GLU A 76 36.41 98.01 -18.51
CA GLU A 76 36.07 99.31 -17.92
C GLU A 76 34.78 99.23 -17.07
N VAL A 77 33.73 98.60 -17.61
CA VAL A 77 32.45 98.39 -16.89
C VAL A 77 32.62 97.47 -15.69
N CYS A 78 33.49 96.46 -15.78
CA CYS A 78 33.73 95.53 -14.68
C CYS A 78 34.73 96.06 -13.64
N ARG A 79 35.70 96.89 -14.02
CA ARG A 79 36.70 97.48 -13.10
C ARG A 79 36.18 98.65 -12.30
N THR A 80 35.10 99.28 -12.75
CA THR A 80 34.36 100.24 -11.95
C THR A 80 33.19 99.52 -11.27
N PRO A 81 33.36 98.93 -10.06
CA PRO A 81 32.21 98.92 -9.17
C PRO A 81 31.79 100.38 -9.09
N ILE A 82 30.54 100.70 -9.42
CA ILE A 82 30.08 102.08 -9.32
C ILE A 82 30.32 102.47 -7.86
N ASP A 83 31.31 103.31 -7.62
CA ASP A 83 31.67 103.74 -6.29
C ASP A 83 30.41 104.35 -5.69
N GLU A 84 30.01 103.92 -4.49
CA GLU A 84 28.84 104.47 -3.81
C GLU A 84 28.92 106.00 -3.71
N ALA A 85 30.15 106.55 -3.77
CA ALA A 85 30.48 107.97 -3.86
C ALA A 85 30.06 108.66 -5.17
N ALA A 86 30.08 107.97 -6.31
CA ALA A 86 29.71 108.51 -7.62
C ALA A 86 28.20 108.41 -7.92
N LEU A 87 27.48 107.58 -7.16
CA LEU A 87 26.02 107.53 -7.15
C LEU A 87 25.47 108.78 -6.43
N SER A 88 24.50 109.48 -7.03
CA SER A 88 23.79 110.54 -6.32
C SER A 88 23.27 110.03 -4.96
N ASP A 89 23.32 110.86 -3.90
CA ASP A 89 22.96 110.46 -2.52
C ASP A 89 21.63 109.70 -2.41
N ARG A 90 20.68 109.99 -3.33
CA ARG A 90 19.40 109.30 -3.44
C ARG A 90 19.54 107.85 -3.87
N LEU A 91 20.35 107.56 -4.88
CA LEU A 91 20.57 106.20 -5.36
C LEU A 91 21.32 105.36 -4.30
N ARG A 92 22.28 105.96 -3.58
CA ARG A 92 22.98 105.26 -2.47
C ARG A 92 22.01 104.84 -1.37
N ARG A 93 21.10 105.73 -0.98
CA ARG A 93 20.04 105.41 -0.02
C ARG A 93 19.11 104.30 -0.52
N MET A 94 18.79 104.30 -1.81
CA MET A 94 17.95 103.25 -2.41
C MET A 94 18.64 101.89 -2.47
N VAL A 95 19.95 101.83 -2.76
CA VAL A 95 20.73 100.58 -2.72
C VAL A 95 20.83 100.04 -1.29
N ARG A 96 21.09 100.90 -0.31
CA ARG A 96 21.08 100.49 1.11
C ARG A 96 19.72 99.96 1.54
N LEU A 97 18.64 100.68 1.21
CA LEU A 97 17.28 100.23 1.51
C LEU A 97 16.95 98.90 0.82
N ALA A 98 17.39 98.69 -0.43
CA ALA A 98 17.18 97.43 -1.13
C ALA A 98 17.99 96.28 -0.51
N ASN A 99 19.21 96.55 -0.03
CA ASN A 99 19.99 95.55 0.70
C ASN A 99 19.36 95.23 2.06
N ASP A 100 18.90 96.23 2.80
CA ASP A 100 18.20 96.06 4.07
C ASP A 100 16.89 95.24 3.84
N GLU A 101 16.12 95.56 2.81
CA GLU A 101 14.91 94.82 2.41
C GLU A 101 15.26 93.37 1.99
N ALA A 102 16.37 93.17 1.29
CA ALA A 102 16.83 91.82 0.94
C ALA A 102 17.25 91.02 2.19
N GLU A 103 17.92 91.64 3.16
CA GLU A 103 18.26 91.00 4.44
C GLU A 103 17.00 90.66 5.26
N GLU A 104 16.01 91.54 5.28
CA GLU A 104 14.70 91.28 5.89
C GLU A 104 13.96 90.12 5.23
N ILE A 105 13.94 90.06 3.89
CA ILE A 105 13.34 88.94 3.15
C ILE A 105 14.07 87.63 3.45
N LEU A 106 15.41 87.64 3.47
CA LEU A 106 16.19 86.43 3.75
C LEU A 106 16.00 85.94 5.19
N THR A 107 15.98 86.84 6.17
CA THR A 107 15.75 86.48 7.58
C THR A 107 14.34 85.96 7.81
N SER A 108 13.32 86.60 7.21
CA SER A 108 11.93 86.12 7.25
C SER A 108 11.76 84.77 6.54
N ALA A 109 12.37 84.58 5.38
CA ALA A 109 12.34 83.31 4.65
C ALA A 109 13.03 82.19 5.44
N ARG A 110 14.18 82.48 6.07
CA ARG A 110 14.89 81.52 6.95
C ARG A 110 14.05 81.14 8.16
N ALA A 111 13.48 82.12 8.87
CA ALA A 111 12.61 81.86 10.01
C ALA A 111 11.40 81.01 9.62
N THR A 112 10.78 81.31 8.48
CA THR A 112 9.66 80.52 7.95
C THR A 112 10.08 79.09 7.62
N ALA A 113 11.22 78.91 6.95
CA ALA A 113 11.77 77.59 6.63
C ALA A 113 12.10 76.78 7.89
N GLU A 114 12.69 77.39 8.92
CA GLU A 114 12.98 76.75 10.19
C GLU A 114 11.70 76.35 10.94
N HIS A 115 10.67 77.20 10.92
CA HIS A 115 9.37 76.87 11.50
C HIS A 115 8.68 75.70 10.78
N GLU A 116 8.68 75.69 9.45
CA GLU A 116 8.13 74.57 8.67
C GLU A 116 8.93 73.29 8.88
N TRP A 117 10.26 73.37 8.94
CA TRP A 117 11.13 72.23 9.25
C TRP A 117 10.82 71.67 10.63
N SER A 118 10.79 72.52 11.66
CA SER A 118 10.50 72.09 13.03
C SER A 118 9.12 71.44 13.11
N ARG A 119 8.11 71.98 12.41
CA ARG A 119 6.76 71.39 12.37
C ARG A 119 6.78 70.02 11.67
N SER A 120 7.48 69.91 10.55
CA SER A 120 7.61 68.65 9.81
C SER A 120 8.32 67.58 10.64
N GLU A 121 9.40 67.93 11.34
CA GLU A 121 10.15 67.01 12.19
C GLU A 121 9.32 66.56 13.39
N GLN A 122 8.57 67.48 14.01
CA GLN A 122 7.63 67.13 15.09
C GLN A 122 6.55 66.17 14.59
N ALA A 123 5.94 66.45 13.44
CA ALA A 123 4.94 65.56 12.83
C ALA A 123 5.52 64.18 12.49
N ALA A 124 6.74 64.12 11.96
CA ALA A 124 7.43 62.87 11.66
C ALA A 124 7.77 62.09 12.94
N SER A 125 8.24 62.77 14.00
CA SER A 125 8.52 62.18 15.31
C SER A 125 7.26 61.61 15.98
N GLU A 126 6.16 62.35 15.94
CA GLU A 126 4.87 61.88 16.45
C GLU A 126 4.39 60.64 15.70
N LEU A 127 4.52 60.64 14.37
CA LEU A 127 4.15 59.51 13.54
C LEU A 127 5.01 58.27 13.84
N ARG A 128 6.34 58.44 13.95
CA ARG A 128 7.27 57.37 14.37
C ARG A 128 6.88 56.81 15.75
N SER A 129 6.66 57.68 16.72
CA SER A 129 6.26 57.28 18.08
C SER A 129 4.92 56.53 18.10
N ARG A 130 3.97 56.90 17.24
CA ARG A 130 2.68 56.19 17.10
C ARG A 130 2.87 54.82 16.47
N TYR A 131 3.70 54.71 15.42
CA TYR A 131 3.99 53.42 14.79
C TYR A 131 4.76 52.49 15.72
N GLU A 132 5.74 52.99 16.47
CA GLU A 132 6.46 52.22 17.48
C GLU A 132 5.50 51.65 18.54
N ARG A 133 4.56 52.46 19.03
CA ARG A 133 3.52 51.97 19.96
C ARG A 133 2.63 50.91 19.33
N LEU A 134 2.13 51.13 18.11
CA LEU A 134 1.26 50.17 17.44
C LEU A 134 1.98 48.84 17.14
N VAL A 135 3.26 48.89 16.78
CA VAL A 135 4.09 47.70 16.59
C VAL A 135 4.28 46.97 17.92
N ALA A 136 4.58 47.69 19.00
CA ALA A 136 4.71 47.10 20.33
C ALA A 136 3.40 46.42 20.79
N GLU A 137 2.25 47.09 20.64
CA GLU A 137 0.93 46.52 20.96
C GLU A 137 0.63 45.27 20.13
N ALA A 138 0.97 45.27 18.83
CA ALA A 138 0.80 44.12 17.96
C ALA A 138 1.71 42.94 18.38
N ASP A 139 2.93 43.21 18.79
CA ASP A 139 3.86 42.19 19.25
C ASP A 139 3.47 41.63 20.63
N GLU A 140 2.98 42.47 21.55
CA GLU A 140 2.39 42.03 22.81
C GLU A 140 1.17 41.12 22.57
N TRP A 141 0.27 41.51 21.67
CA TRP A 141 -0.88 40.69 21.30
C TRP A 141 -0.47 39.34 20.71
N ARG A 142 0.54 39.33 19.81
CA ARG A 142 1.10 38.08 19.26
C ARG A 142 1.65 37.18 20.36
N GLN A 143 2.43 37.72 21.30
CA GLN A 143 2.99 36.96 22.41
C GLN A 143 1.89 36.38 23.30
N GLN A 144 0.87 37.16 23.63
CA GLN A 144 -0.27 36.70 24.42
C GLN A 144 -1.04 35.57 23.72
N CYS A 145 -1.33 35.72 22.42
CA CYS A 145 -1.96 34.66 21.63
C CYS A 145 -1.10 33.39 21.56
N GLU A 146 0.23 33.52 21.44
CA GLU A 146 1.13 32.36 21.46
C GLU A 146 1.12 31.64 22.81
N VAL A 147 1.16 32.38 23.91
CA VAL A 147 1.08 31.81 25.26
C VAL A 147 -0.24 31.06 25.45
N GLN A 148 -1.37 31.70 25.14
CA GLN A 148 -2.70 31.06 25.22
C GLN A 148 -2.78 29.81 24.33
N ARG A 149 -2.23 29.87 23.11
CA ARG A 149 -2.17 28.71 22.22
C ARG A 149 -1.33 27.58 22.79
N ARG A 150 -0.17 27.89 23.39
CA ARG A 150 0.69 26.88 24.03
C ARG A 150 -0.02 26.24 25.22
N GLU A 151 -0.65 27.04 26.07
CA GLU A 151 -1.43 26.55 27.22
C GLU A 151 -2.59 25.65 26.78
N ALA A 152 -3.36 26.06 25.76
CA ALA A 152 -4.43 25.22 25.21
C ALA A 152 -3.90 23.91 24.60
N LEU A 153 -2.75 23.93 23.92
CA LEU A 153 -2.12 22.73 23.38
C LEU A 153 -1.59 21.81 24.49
N GLU A 154 -1.07 22.37 25.58
CA GLU A 154 -0.63 21.59 26.74
C GLU A 154 -1.81 20.94 27.46
N GLN A 155 -2.90 21.67 27.68
CA GLN A 155 -4.14 21.14 28.27
C GLN A 155 -4.71 20.00 27.41
N THR A 156 -4.86 20.22 26.11
CA THR A 156 -5.37 19.18 25.20
C THR A 156 -4.46 17.96 25.13
N ARG A 157 -3.13 18.14 25.16
CA ARG A 157 -2.17 17.02 25.27
C ARG A 157 -2.37 16.23 26.56
N GLN A 158 -2.50 16.92 27.71
CA GLN A 158 -2.74 16.26 28.99
C GLN A 158 -4.07 15.49 29.01
N GLU A 159 -5.13 16.04 28.41
CA GLU A 159 -6.42 15.37 28.27
C GLU A 159 -6.34 14.13 27.38
N ILE A 160 -5.67 14.23 26.23
CA ILE A 160 -5.44 13.08 25.32
C ILE A 160 -4.63 11.99 26.05
N GLU A 161 -3.57 12.36 26.77
CA GLU A 161 -2.79 11.40 27.55
C GLU A 161 -3.64 10.73 28.65
N ARG A 162 -4.49 11.51 29.34
CA ARG A 162 -5.40 10.96 30.36
C ARG A 162 -6.38 9.97 29.74
N MET A 163 -7.05 10.36 28.65
CA MET A 163 -8.02 9.53 27.95
C MET A 163 -7.36 8.27 27.37
N SER A 164 -6.14 8.39 26.84
CA SER A 164 -5.34 7.26 26.35
C SER A 164 -5.01 6.29 27.48
N ARG A 165 -4.53 6.77 28.62
CA ARG A 165 -4.24 5.92 29.80
C ARG A 165 -5.51 5.24 30.34
N GLU A 166 -6.62 5.97 30.44
CA GLU A 166 -7.91 5.41 30.85
C GLU A 166 -8.38 4.31 29.89
N SER A 167 -8.29 4.56 28.58
CA SER A 167 -8.66 3.58 27.54
C SER A 167 -7.76 2.34 27.59
N GLU A 168 -6.44 2.50 27.76
CA GLU A 168 -5.52 1.37 27.93
C GLU A 168 -5.83 0.55 29.18
N GLN A 169 -6.15 1.21 30.30
CA GLN A 169 -6.54 0.51 31.52
C GLN A 169 -7.84 -0.26 31.33
N GLN A 170 -8.84 0.32 30.65
CA GLN A 170 -10.09 -0.36 30.34
C GLN A 170 -9.85 -1.57 29.43
N ARG A 171 -9.03 -1.43 28.39
CA ARG A 171 -8.64 -2.56 27.52
C ARG A 171 -7.99 -3.68 28.33
N ARG A 172 -6.99 -3.36 29.16
CA ARG A 172 -6.32 -4.36 30.02
C ARG A 172 -7.29 -5.06 30.97
N LYS A 173 -8.25 -4.34 31.54
CA LYS A 173 -9.28 -4.94 32.41
C LYS A 173 -10.16 -5.92 31.62
N LEU A 174 -10.66 -5.51 30.47
CA LEU A 174 -11.49 -6.36 29.61
C LEU A 174 -10.70 -7.58 29.09
N ASP A 175 -9.42 -7.40 28.75
CA ASP A 175 -8.55 -8.49 28.31
C ASP A 175 -8.36 -9.51 29.44
N LEU A 176 -8.08 -9.05 30.66
CA LEU A 176 -7.96 -9.90 31.84
C LEU A 176 -9.28 -10.62 32.16
N GLU A 177 -10.41 -9.93 32.12
CA GLU A 177 -11.73 -10.53 32.33
C GLU A 177 -12.06 -11.58 31.26
N ALA A 178 -11.71 -11.31 30.00
CA ALA A 178 -11.91 -12.25 28.90
C ALA A 178 -11.00 -13.49 29.05
N GLU A 179 -9.74 -13.31 29.46
CA GLU A 179 -8.84 -14.42 29.80
C GLU A 179 -9.40 -15.27 30.94
N GLN A 180 -9.85 -14.65 32.03
CA GLN A 180 -10.46 -15.36 33.16
C GLN A 180 -11.69 -16.16 32.73
N ARG A 181 -12.57 -15.58 31.90
CA ARG A 181 -13.74 -16.30 31.35
C ARG A 181 -13.33 -17.46 30.45
N ARG A 182 -12.31 -17.29 29.59
CA ARG A 182 -11.79 -18.38 28.76
C ARG A 182 -11.27 -19.53 29.62
N ASN A 183 -10.45 -19.22 30.63
CA ASN A 183 -9.91 -20.24 31.54
C ASN A 183 -11.01 -20.97 32.31
N GLN A 184 -12.02 -20.26 32.81
CA GLN A 184 -13.17 -20.89 33.49
C GLN A 184 -13.92 -21.85 32.57
N VAL A 185 -14.20 -21.42 31.33
CA VAL A 185 -14.87 -22.28 30.34
C VAL A 185 -14.02 -23.50 29.99
N GLU A 186 -12.70 -23.33 29.86
CA GLU A 186 -11.76 -24.43 29.63
C GLU A 186 -11.73 -25.41 30.81
N GLU A 187 -11.64 -24.94 32.05
CA GLU A 187 -11.65 -25.77 33.27
C GLU A 187 -12.97 -26.55 33.42
N ASP A 188 -14.11 -25.89 33.19
CA ASP A 188 -15.44 -26.50 33.25
C ASP A 188 -15.60 -27.57 32.14
N PHE A 189 -15.13 -27.26 30.93
CA PHE A 189 -15.17 -28.19 29.80
C PHE A 189 -14.26 -29.40 30.05
N GLU A 190 -13.04 -29.19 30.52
CA GLU A 190 -12.11 -30.27 30.88
C GLU A 190 -12.69 -31.17 31.96
N SER A 191 -13.30 -30.57 32.99
CA SER A 191 -13.96 -31.29 34.08
C SER A 191 -15.13 -32.13 33.58
N SER A 192 -16.05 -31.54 32.81
CA SER A 192 -17.20 -32.25 32.22
C SER A 192 -16.76 -33.37 31.28
N MET A 193 -15.75 -33.11 30.44
CA MET A 193 -15.21 -34.13 29.53
C MET A 193 -14.45 -35.22 30.28
N ALA A 194 -13.76 -34.91 31.37
CA ALA A 194 -13.13 -35.92 32.22
C ALA A 194 -14.18 -36.81 32.90
N GLU A 195 -15.28 -36.25 33.38
CA GLU A 195 -16.41 -37.01 33.93
C GLU A 195 -17.03 -37.93 32.88
N ARG A 196 -17.40 -37.40 31.70
CA ARG A 196 -17.92 -38.22 30.58
C ARG A 196 -16.96 -39.33 30.18
N ARG A 197 -15.65 -39.05 30.11
CA ARG A 197 -14.62 -40.08 29.82
C ARG A 197 -14.59 -41.16 30.91
N ARG A 198 -14.65 -40.80 32.19
CA ARG A 198 -14.69 -41.77 33.30
C ARG A 198 -15.95 -42.63 33.24
N GLU A 199 -17.11 -42.04 32.99
CA GLU A 199 -18.37 -42.77 32.84
C GLU A 199 -18.34 -43.73 31.64
N ALA A 200 -17.88 -43.26 30.48
CA ALA A 200 -17.71 -44.10 29.31
C ALA A 200 -16.75 -45.28 29.57
N MET A 201 -15.62 -45.04 30.26
CA MET A 201 -14.70 -46.10 30.67
C MET A 201 -15.35 -47.09 31.65
N ARG A 202 -16.18 -46.62 32.59
CA ARG A 202 -16.92 -47.50 33.51
C ARG A 202 -17.91 -48.39 32.76
N VAL A 203 -18.71 -47.83 31.87
CA VAL A 203 -19.68 -48.59 31.06
C VAL A 203 -18.97 -49.62 30.17
N LEU A 204 -17.86 -49.25 29.55
CA LEU A 204 -17.04 -50.21 28.78
C LEU A 204 -16.47 -51.32 29.66
N ALA A 205 -15.93 -50.98 30.84
CA ALA A 205 -15.41 -51.97 31.77
C ALA A 205 -16.50 -52.93 32.31
N GLU A 206 -17.70 -52.42 32.58
CA GLU A 206 -18.86 -53.22 32.98
C GLU A 206 -19.32 -54.14 31.85
N ARG A 207 -19.40 -53.63 30.61
CA ARG A 207 -19.74 -54.43 29.43
C ARG A 207 -18.70 -55.51 29.16
N ASP A 208 -17.42 -55.18 29.25
CA ASP A 208 -16.31 -56.13 29.09
C ASP A 208 -16.35 -57.21 30.17
N ARG A 209 -16.61 -56.82 31.43
CA ARG A 209 -16.76 -57.77 32.53
C ARG A 209 -17.96 -58.70 32.32
N ALA A 210 -19.12 -58.16 31.99
CA ALA A 210 -20.31 -58.96 31.70
C ALA A 210 -20.07 -59.91 30.53
N SER A 211 -19.46 -59.42 29.44
CA SER A 211 -19.08 -60.24 28.28
C SER A 211 -18.13 -61.38 28.66
N ARG A 212 -17.11 -61.12 29.48
CA ARG A 212 -16.19 -62.14 30.00
C ARG A 212 -16.91 -63.17 30.87
N GLU A 213 -17.75 -62.74 31.80
CA GLU A 213 -18.52 -63.63 32.68
C GLU A 213 -19.48 -64.53 31.87
N GLU A 214 -20.12 -63.99 30.83
CA GLU A 214 -20.94 -64.79 29.90
C GLU A 214 -20.11 -65.77 29.07
N ALA A 215 -18.96 -65.33 28.55
CA ALA A 215 -18.06 -66.22 27.80
C ALA A 215 -17.58 -67.37 28.70
N GLU A 216 -17.17 -67.08 29.93
CA GLU A 216 -16.79 -68.09 30.93
C GLU A 216 -17.95 -69.01 31.30
N ARG A 217 -19.18 -68.49 31.40
CA ARG A 217 -20.38 -69.32 31.62
C ARG A 217 -20.62 -70.26 30.45
N ARG A 218 -20.61 -69.77 29.20
CA ARG A 218 -20.77 -70.61 27.99
C ARG A 218 -19.68 -71.68 27.90
N VAL A 219 -18.43 -71.32 28.20
CA VAL A 219 -17.30 -72.28 28.22
C VAL A 219 -17.52 -73.34 29.29
N ARG A 220 -17.92 -72.96 30.51
CA ARG A 220 -18.23 -73.92 31.60
C ARG A 220 -19.40 -74.83 31.25
N GLU A 221 -20.49 -74.30 30.71
CA GLU A 221 -21.65 -75.08 30.29
C GLU A 221 -21.30 -76.06 29.17
N ALA A 222 -20.58 -75.60 28.14
CA ALA A 222 -20.10 -76.44 27.05
C ALA A 222 -19.14 -77.53 27.55
N ALA A 223 -18.22 -77.21 28.47
CA ALA A 223 -17.32 -78.19 29.09
C ALA A 223 -18.10 -79.23 29.91
N ALA A 224 -19.07 -78.81 30.72
CA ALA A 224 -19.92 -79.72 31.50
C ALA A 224 -20.80 -80.60 30.61
N GLU A 225 -21.24 -80.12 29.45
CA GLU A 225 -22.01 -80.93 28.52
C GLU A 225 -21.11 -81.87 27.69
N ALA A 226 -19.91 -81.45 27.31
CA ALA A 226 -18.90 -82.31 26.73
C ALA A 226 -18.51 -83.45 27.69
N GLU A 227 -18.34 -83.15 28.98
CA GLU A 227 -18.12 -84.14 30.04
C GLU A 227 -19.31 -85.10 30.14
N ARG A 228 -20.55 -84.60 30.16
CA ARG A 228 -21.74 -85.46 30.15
C ARG A 228 -21.81 -86.38 28.93
N ARG A 229 -21.46 -85.88 27.74
CA ARG A 229 -21.42 -86.68 26.50
C ARG A 229 -20.33 -87.75 26.56
N THR A 230 -19.13 -87.41 27.04
CA THR A 230 -18.02 -88.38 27.18
C THR A 230 -18.31 -89.43 28.24
N VAL A 231 -18.89 -89.06 29.40
CA VAL A 231 -19.37 -90.01 30.41
C VAL A 231 -20.46 -90.92 29.85
N ARG A 232 -21.45 -90.39 29.13
CA ARG A 232 -22.48 -91.23 28.50
C ARG A 232 -21.89 -92.17 27.45
N ALA A 233 -20.97 -91.68 26.62
CA ALA A 233 -20.31 -92.50 25.61
C ALA A 233 -19.44 -93.60 26.23
N THR A 234 -18.71 -93.31 27.32
CA THR A 234 -17.93 -94.31 28.06
C THR A 234 -18.83 -95.36 28.69
N GLN A 235 -19.94 -94.97 29.34
CA GLN A 235 -20.97 -95.90 29.84
C GLN A 235 -21.58 -96.77 28.72
N GLN A 236 -21.87 -96.20 27.55
CA GLN A 236 -22.33 -96.96 26.39
C GLN A 236 -21.27 -97.96 25.91
N VAL A 237 -20.00 -97.55 25.86
CA VAL A 237 -18.90 -98.45 25.51
C VAL A 237 -18.74 -99.56 26.56
N GLU A 238 -18.90 -99.27 27.85
CA GLU A 238 -18.88 -100.25 28.93
C GLU A 238 -20.02 -101.26 28.82
N THR A 239 -21.26 -100.80 28.64
CA THR A 239 -22.41 -101.71 28.41
C THR A 239 -22.23 -102.56 27.15
N MET A 240 -21.71 -101.99 26.05
CA MET A 240 -21.37 -102.76 24.85
C MET A 240 -20.24 -103.78 25.11
N ARG A 241 -19.25 -103.43 25.95
CA ARG A 241 -18.20 -104.37 26.38
C ARG A 241 -18.78 -105.50 27.22
N GLU A 242 -19.71 -105.22 28.12
CA GLU A 242 -20.42 -106.20 28.94
C GLU A 242 -21.29 -107.12 28.08
N ILE A 243 -22.14 -106.57 27.19
CA ILE A 243 -22.93 -107.36 26.25
C ILE A 243 -22.02 -108.24 25.41
N ARG A 244 -20.92 -107.71 24.87
CA ARG A 244 -19.95 -108.52 24.12
C ARG A 244 -19.32 -109.61 24.99
N ARG A 245 -19.05 -109.35 26.27
CA ARG A 245 -18.55 -110.36 27.21
C ARG A 245 -19.58 -111.46 27.41
N THR A 246 -20.84 -111.11 27.63
CA THR A 246 -21.97 -112.04 27.80
C THR A 246 -22.24 -112.83 26.52
N VAL A 247 -22.22 -112.20 25.34
CA VAL A 247 -22.35 -112.89 24.05
C VAL A 247 -21.16 -113.82 23.84
N ALA A 248 -19.94 -113.40 24.18
CA ALA A 248 -18.78 -114.30 24.13
C ALA A 248 -18.92 -115.47 25.12
N GLU A 249 -19.51 -115.25 26.30
CA GLU A 249 -19.86 -116.28 27.28
C GLU A 249 -20.92 -117.25 26.71
N GLN A 250 -21.98 -116.72 26.09
CA GLN A 250 -23.05 -117.49 25.46
C GLN A 250 -22.57 -118.26 24.23
N VAL A 251 -21.65 -117.71 23.44
CA VAL A 251 -21.00 -118.43 22.34
C VAL A 251 -20.10 -119.52 22.91
N ARG A 252 -19.35 -119.27 23.99
CA ARG A 252 -18.57 -120.31 24.68
C ARG A 252 -19.48 -121.40 25.26
N SER A 253 -20.61 -121.05 25.86
CA SER A 253 -21.54 -122.03 26.42
C SER A 253 -22.34 -122.77 25.34
N ALA A 254 -22.69 -122.12 24.22
CA ALA A 254 -23.26 -122.77 23.05
C ALA A 254 -22.25 -123.68 22.35
N GLN A 255 -20.98 -123.27 22.26
CA GLN A 255 -19.90 -124.15 21.82
C GLN A 255 -19.74 -125.34 22.78
N HIS A 256 -19.74 -125.12 24.10
CA HIS A 256 -19.69 -126.20 25.10
C HIS A 256 -20.90 -127.13 25.01
N ALA A 257 -22.12 -126.60 24.82
CA ALA A 257 -23.34 -127.39 24.62
C ALA A 257 -23.32 -128.15 23.29
N LEU A 258 -22.70 -127.60 22.24
CA LEU A 258 -22.46 -128.31 20.99
C LEU A 258 -21.40 -129.40 21.17
N THR A 259 -20.36 -129.19 21.97
CA THR A 259 -19.36 -130.21 22.32
C THR A 259 -19.92 -131.28 23.27
N GLU A 260 -20.87 -130.94 24.15
CA GLU A 260 -21.61 -131.88 25.01
C GLU A 260 -22.72 -132.62 24.25
N ALA A 261 -23.29 -132.02 23.20
CA ALA A 261 -24.21 -132.68 22.27
C ALA A 261 -23.50 -133.50 21.18
N GLU A 262 -22.20 -133.28 20.95
CA GLU A 262 -21.36 -134.04 20.01
C GLU A 262 -21.32 -135.55 20.35
N PRO A 263 -21.18 -135.99 21.61
CA PRO A 263 -21.34 -137.40 21.95
C PRO A 263 -22.81 -137.90 21.92
N LEU A 264 -23.81 -137.01 21.99
CA LEU A 264 -25.24 -137.39 21.95
C LEU A 264 -25.78 -137.50 20.51
N LEU A 265 -25.23 -136.77 19.55
CA LEU A 265 -25.51 -136.92 18.11
C LEU A 265 -24.64 -138.00 17.46
N ALA A 266 -23.46 -138.31 18.01
CA ALA A 266 -22.70 -139.49 17.62
C ALA A 266 -23.34 -140.81 18.10
N ALA A 267 -24.21 -140.76 19.12
CA ALA A 267 -24.94 -141.92 19.64
C ALA A 267 -26.27 -142.21 18.91
N SER A 268 -26.83 -141.28 18.13
CA SER A 268 -28.10 -141.49 17.41
C SER A 268 -27.95 -142.07 15.99
N VAL A 269 -26.72 -142.41 15.57
CA VAL A 269 -26.41 -143.01 14.25
C VAL A 269 -26.30 -144.55 14.29
N ALA A 270 -26.49 -145.19 15.45
CA ALA A 270 -26.44 -146.66 15.57
C ALA A 270 -27.48 -147.25 16.54
N GLY A 271 -28.75 -147.28 16.09
CA GLY A 271 -29.85 -148.19 16.43
C GLY A 271 -30.00 -148.80 17.83
N THR A 272 -31.11 -148.45 18.51
CA THR A 272 -32.13 -149.39 19.04
C THR A 272 -33.46 -148.65 19.24
N GLU A 273 -34.55 -149.34 18.95
CA GLU A 273 -35.95 -148.90 19.04
C GLU A 273 -36.40 -148.63 20.48
N THR A 274 -37.26 -147.63 20.68
CA THR A 274 -38.45 -147.73 21.55
C THR A 274 -39.36 -146.50 21.40
N GLU A 275 -40.65 -146.79 21.19
CA GLU A 275 -41.75 -145.84 21.17
C GLU A 275 -42.17 -145.45 22.60
N GLY A 276 -42.53 -144.17 22.78
CA GLY A 276 -43.05 -143.57 24.02
C GLY A 276 -43.04 -142.04 23.85
N ALA A 277 -44.03 -141.49 23.16
CA ALA A 277 -45.24 -140.92 23.74
C ALA A 277 -45.05 -139.48 24.27
N ASP A 278 -45.71 -138.55 23.56
CA ASP A 278 -46.38 -137.33 24.02
C ASP A 278 -45.65 -136.23 24.80
N GLU A 279 -46.02 -134.98 24.43
CA GLU A 279 -46.02 -133.75 25.25
C GLU A 279 -44.86 -132.74 25.09
N TYR A 280 -44.91 -131.87 24.06
CA TYR A 280 -44.57 -130.41 24.09
C TYR A 280 -44.51 -129.86 22.65
N VAL A 281 -45.10 -128.76 22.20
CA VAL A 281 -46.00 -127.77 22.79
C VAL A 281 -46.73 -127.09 21.62
N ALA A 282 -48.05 -127.07 21.72
CA ALA A 282 -48.92 -126.10 21.08
C ALA A 282 -49.31 -125.07 22.17
N ALA A 283 -48.78 -123.85 22.10
CA ALA A 283 -49.26 -122.63 22.77
C ALA A 283 -48.24 -121.50 22.51
N ASN A 284 -48.53 -120.27 22.05
CA ASN A 284 -49.75 -119.62 21.62
C ASN A 284 -49.31 -118.41 20.78
N VAL A 285 -49.73 -118.39 19.52
CA VAL A 285 -49.90 -117.17 18.73
C VAL A 285 -51.36 -116.74 18.91
N ARG A 286 -51.57 -115.47 19.30
CA ARG A 286 -52.81 -114.66 19.32
C ARG A 286 -53.49 -114.40 20.66
N GLN A 287 -53.48 -113.11 21.01
CA GLN A 287 -54.57 -112.21 21.48
C GLN A 287 -54.08 -111.35 22.65
N GLY A 288 -54.36 -110.05 22.76
CA GLY A 288 -55.18 -109.11 21.99
C GLY A 288 -54.79 -107.68 22.43
N GLN A 289 -54.74 -106.71 21.52
CA GLN A 289 -55.82 -105.75 21.23
C GLN A 289 -56.21 -104.78 22.35
N LYS A 290 -55.90 -103.50 22.13
CA LYS A 290 -56.73 -102.25 22.20
C LYS A 290 -55.80 -101.08 22.57
N ARG A 291 -55.90 -99.85 22.05
CA ARG A 291 -56.75 -99.19 21.04
C ARG A 291 -56.16 -97.77 20.81
N SER A 292 -56.19 -97.30 19.56
CA SER A 292 -56.55 -95.95 19.05
C SER A 292 -56.37 -94.71 19.97
N ASN A 293 -55.95 -93.51 19.55
CA ASN A 293 -56.15 -92.84 18.26
C ASN A 293 -55.46 -91.44 18.27
N GLY A 294 -55.06 -90.95 17.08
CA GLY A 294 -54.98 -89.52 16.69
C GLY A 294 -53.78 -88.70 17.18
N SER A 295 -53.13 -87.83 16.39
CA SER A 295 -53.32 -87.40 15.00
C SER A 295 -52.11 -86.55 14.57
N GLU A 296 -51.80 -86.58 13.26
CA GLU A 296 -51.17 -85.53 12.44
C GLU A 296 -49.72 -85.12 12.76
N ALA A 297 -48.67 -85.52 12.03
CA ALA A 297 -48.38 -85.32 10.60
C ALA A 297 -48.33 -83.85 10.16
N GLN A 298 -47.13 -83.24 10.22
CA GLN A 298 -46.67 -82.25 9.24
C GLN A 298 -45.14 -82.22 9.21
N VAL A 299 -44.59 -82.63 8.07
CA VAL A 299 -43.20 -82.43 7.66
C VAL A 299 -43.15 -81.07 6.99
N GLU A 300 -42.28 -80.16 7.46
CA GLU A 300 -42.05 -78.87 6.83
C GLU A 300 -40.57 -78.70 6.46
N VAL A 301 -40.34 -78.52 5.17
CA VAL A 301 -39.05 -78.28 4.51
C VAL A 301 -38.78 -76.77 4.52
N PRO A 302 -37.56 -76.27 4.76
CA PRO A 302 -37.30 -74.83 4.81
C PRO A 302 -37.41 -74.19 3.43
N ARG A 303 -38.26 -73.17 3.28
CA ARG A 303 -38.29 -72.27 2.11
C ARG A 303 -37.27 -71.14 2.24
N GLN A 304 -36.81 -70.73 1.08
CA GLN A 304 -35.82 -69.71 0.79
C GLN A 304 -36.29 -68.30 1.17
N ARG A 305 -35.35 -67.51 1.68
CA ARG A 305 -35.03 -66.10 1.37
C ARG A 305 -36.14 -65.29 0.68
N GLU A 306 -36.72 -64.35 1.41
CA GLU A 306 -37.29 -63.12 0.85
C GLU A 306 -36.58 -61.90 1.43
N SER A 307 -36.30 -61.00 0.50
CA SER A 307 -35.70 -59.69 0.62
C SER A 307 -36.77 -58.67 0.99
N ASP A 308 -36.60 -58.00 2.13
CA ASP A 308 -37.31 -56.74 2.37
C ASP A 308 -36.51 -55.60 1.74
N SER A 309 -37.04 -55.16 0.60
CA SER A 309 -36.79 -53.87 -0.02
C SER A 309 -37.72 -52.84 0.63
N ASP A 310 -37.17 -52.00 1.50
CA ASP A 310 -37.75 -50.70 1.84
C ASP A 310 -36.87 -49.62 1.21
N ASP A 311 -37.38 -49.05 0.11
CA ASP A 311 -37.07 -47.73 -0.39
C ASP A 311 -37.61 -46.68 0.60
N ASP A 312 -36.78 -45.73 1.06
CA ASP A 312 -37.03 -44.27 0.99
C ASP A 312 -35.90 -43.44 1.67
N PRO A 313 -35.76 -42.12 1.40
CA PRO A 313 -34.65 -41.62 0.59
C PRO A 313 -33.59 -40.84 1.36
N VAL A 314 -32.43 -40.72 0.69
CA VAL A 314 -31.30 -39.85 1.02
C VAL A 314 -31.76 -38.40 1.14
N GLN A 315 -31.68 -37.83 2.35
CA GLN A 315 -31.68 -36.38 2.52
C GLN A 315 -30.37 -35.80 1.96
N SER A 316 -30.52 -35.10 0.83
CA SER A 316 -29.58 -34.10 0.37
C SER A 316 -29.57 -32.93 1.34
N ASP A 317 -28.48 -32.72 2.06
CA ASP A 317 -28.17 -31.43 2.64
C ASP A 317 -26.69 -31.14 2.40
N GLY A 318 -26.41 -30.07 1.65
CA GLY A 318 -25.04 -29.68 1.32
C GLY A 318 -24.80 -29.29 -0.14
N SER A 319 -25.49 -28.26 -0.64
CA SER A 319 -24.97 -27.45 -1.74
C SER A 319 -25.27 -25.97 -1.49
N GLU A 320 -24.22 -25.27 -1.08
CA GLU A 320 -23.81 -23.94 -1.52
C GLU A 320 -24.91 -22.87 -1.70
N SER A 321 -24.93 -21.93 -0.74
CA SER A 321 -25.17 -20.51 -1.03
C SER A 321 -23.92 -19.72 -0.68
N PRO A 322 -23.38 -18.94 -1.63
CA PRO A 322 -22.69 -17.71 -1.28
C PRO A 322 -23.33 -16.48 -1.94
N ALA A 323 -23.07 -15.34 -1.30
CA ALA A 323 -23.23 -13.98 -1.79
C ALA A 323 -24.64 -13.36 -1.75
N GLN A 324 -25.00 -12.84 -0.57
CA GLN A 324 -25.66 -11.54 -0.50
C GLN A 324 -24.62 -10.49 -0.09
N GLU A 325 -24.25 -9.67 -1.07
CA GLU A 325 -23.48 -8.45 -0.91
C GLU A 325 -24.47 -7.35 -0.50
N ALA A 326 -24.40 -6.91 0.76
CA ALA A 326 -25.15 -5.76 1.25
C ALA A 326 -24.16 -4.78 1.92
N THR A 327 -23.77 -3.79 1.12
CA THR A 327 -23.75 -2.35 1.47
C THR A 327 -23.50 -1.99 2.94
N ALA A 328 -22.31 -1.46 3.22
CA ALA A 328 -22.12 -0.38 4.19
C ALA A 328 -20.73 0.26 3.99
N GLY A 329 -20.69 1.45 3.40
CA GLY A 329 -19.47 2.24 3.29
C GLY A 329 -19.60 3.47 2.40
N SER A 330 -20.14 4.56 2.94
CA SER A 330 -19.44 5.85 3.04
C SER A 330 -20.41 6.91 3.61
N SER A 331 -20.09 7.39 4.80
CA SER A 331 -20.36 8.77 5.24
C SER A 331 -19.02 9.46 5.41
#